data_AF-A0A835X4H6-F1
#
_entry.id   AF-A0A835X4H6-F1
#
_cell.length_a   1.000
_cell.length_b   1.000
_cell.length_c   1.000
_cell.angle_alpha   90.00
_cell.angle_beta   90.00
_cell.angle_gamma   90.00
#
_symmetry.space_group_name_H-M   'P 1'
#
loop_
_entity.id
_entity.type
_entity.pdbx_description
1 polymer ?
#
loop_
_entity_poly.entity_id
_entity_poly.type
_entity_poly.pdbx_seq_one_letter_code
_entity_poly.pdbx_strand_id
1 'polypeptide(L)'
;MAKTDSGLKESAINEITGQICIASILNESKIESANILALLNINTAIENTLKLYCLNSGLIREHETDSEEQFHAMLSKTKEQNKIVENERSAIIKFHELSNQYHQEQNPKVDDASIVEYLRLAKILLAHLFDFRASKDEWEKMKALVKKTMIE
;
A
#
# COMPACT_ATOMS: atom_id res chain seq x y z
N MET A 1 -28.45 -13.06 8.05
CA MET A 1 -27.72 -11.81 8.36
C MET A 1 -26.45 -11.81 7.54
N ALA A 2 -26.42 -11.08 6.42
CA ALA A 2 -25.30 -11.02 5.47
C ALA A 2 -24.75 -9.58 5.41
N LYS A 3 -24.49 -8.98 6.58
CA LYS A 3 -23.97 -7.61 6.74
C LYS A 3 -22.54 -7.57 7.32
N THR A 4 -21.89 -8.72 7.51
CA THR A 4 -20.66 -8.83 8.31
C THR A 4 -19.38 -8.83 7.48
N ASP A 5 -19.37 -9.37 6.26
CA ASP A 5 -18.13 -9.53 5.48
C ASP A 5 -17.83 -8.32 4.57
N SER A 6 -18.87 -7.71 3.97
CA SER A 6 -18.68 -6.56 3.07
C SER A 6 -18.25 -5.29 3.81
N GLY A 7 -18.76 -5.07 5.03
CA GLY A 7 -18.43 -3.90 5.85
C GLY A 7 -16.99 -3.94 6.38
N LEU A 8 -16.48 -5.13 6.71
CA LEU A 8 -15.07 -5.30 7.13
C LEU A 8 -14.11 -5.01 5.98
N LYS A 9 -14.43 -5.50 4.77
CA LYS A 9 -13.65 -5.21 3.56
C LYS A 9 -13.63 -3.72 3.23
N GLU A 10 -14.78 -3.05 3.33
CA GLU A 10 -14.90 -1.60 3.09
C GLU A 10 -14.08 -0.79 4.11
N SER A 11 -14.14 -1.17 5.40
CA SER A 11 -13.31 -0.55 6.45
C SER A 11 -11.82 -0.69 6.16
N ALA A 12 -11.36 -1.89 5.78
CA ALA A 12 -9.95 -2.13 5.46
C ALA A 12 -9.49 -1.35 4.22
N ILE A 13 -10.32 -1.24 3.18
CA ILE A 13 -10.00 -0.41 2.01
C ILE A 13 -9.91 1.08 2.39
N ASN A 14 -10.77 1.57 3.29
CA ASN A 14 -10.70 2.94 3.79
C ASN A 14 -9.40 3.20 4.57
N GLU A 15 -8.94 2.24 5.38
CA GLU A 15 -7.64 2.34 6.07
C GLU A 15 -6.47 2.38 5.08
N ILE A 16 -6.45 1.48 4.10
CA ILE A 16 -5.42 1.42 3.06
C ILE A 16 -5.38 2.73 2.25
N THR A 17 -6.53 3.22 1.80
CA THR A 17 -6.63 4.48 1.04
C THR A 17 -6.22 5.68 1.90
N GLY A 18 -6.51 5.65 3.21
CA GLY A 18 -6.02 6.62 4.19
C GLY A 18 -4.49 6.67 4.26
N GLN A 19 -3.82 5.51 4.35
CA GLN A 19 -2.35 5.44 4.34
C GLN A 19 -1.74 5.98 3.04
N ILE A 20 -2.34 5.68 1.89
CA ILE A 20 -1.93 6.24 0.59
C ILE A 20 -2.08 7.78 0.59
N CYS A 21 -3.15 8.30 1.18
CA CYS A 21 -3.36 9.75 1.30
C CYS A 21 -2.32 10.40 2.21
N ILE A 22 -2.02 9.81 3.37
CA ILE A 22 -0.97 10.29 4.29
C ILE A 22 0.38 10.35 3.56
N ALA A 23 0.77 9.28 2.85
CA ALA A 23 2.00 9.26 2.09
C ALA A 23 2.05 10.34 1.00
N SER A 24 0.93 10.60 0.31
CA SER A 24 0.84 11.69 -0.65
C SER A 24 1.06 13.05 0.00
N ILE A 25 0.49 13.30 1.17
CA ILE A 25 0.66 14.55 1.93
C ILE A 25 2.12 14.72 2.37
N LEU A 26 2.76 13.64 2.84
CA LEU A 26 4.17 13.66 3.25
C LEU A 26 5.08 14.03 2.07
N ASN A 27 4.86 13.43 0.90
CA ASN A 27 5.62 13.70 -0.33
C ASN A 27 5.47 15.16 -0.83
N GLU A 28 4.36 15.83 -0.50
CA GLU A 28 4.14 17.24 -0.84
C GLU A 28 5.04 18.18 -0.04
N SER A 29 5.55 17.75 1.12
CA SER A 29 6.45 18.57 1.94
C SER A 29 7.83 18.77 1.31
N LYS A 30 8.25 17.88 0.39
CA LYS A 30 9.57 17.92 -0.28
C LYS A 30 10.76 17.83 0.69
N ILE A 31 10.55 17.16 1.83
CA ILE A 31 11.58 16.94 2.85
C ILE A 31 11.96 15.45 2.85
N GLU A 32 13.27 15.16 2.89
CA GLU A 32 13.80 13.79 2.84
C GLU A 32 13.24 12.88 3.94
N SER A 33 13.17 13.36 5.18
CA SER A 33 12.58 12.60 6.28
C SER A 33 11.09 12.29 6.07
N ALA A 34 10.35 13.18 5.40
CA ALA A 34 8.96 12.94 5.04
C ALA A 34 8.83 11.90 3.93
N ASN A 35 9.78 11.83 2.98
CA ASN A 35 9.80 10.78 1.97
C ASN A 35 10.01 9.39 2.59
N ILE A 36 10.88 9.28 3.59
CA ILE A 36 11.03 8.02 4.34
C ILE A 36 9.69 7.63 4.99
N LEU A 37 9.03 8.55 5.68
CA LEU A 37 7.72 8.27 6.28
C LEU A 37 6.66 7.92 5.22
N ALA A 38 6.71 8.56 4.05
CA ALA A 38 5.83 8.25 2.94
C ALA A 38 6.08 6.83 2.41
N LEU A 39 7.34 6.43 2.23
CA LEU A 39 7.74 5.08 1.84
C LEU A 39 7.16 4.03 2.78
N LEU A 40 7.30 4.24 4.10
CA LEU A 40 6.77 3.32 5.12
C LEU A 40 5.23 3.21 5.04
N ASN A 41 4.53 4.33 4.93
CA ASN A 41 3.06 4.34 4.79
C ASN A 41 2.59 3.60 3.53
N ILE A 42 3.28 3.77 2.40
CA ILE A 42 2.94 3.08 1.16
C ILE A 42 3.22 1.58 1.29
N ASN A 43 4.35 1.21 1.90
CA ASN A 43 4.71 -0.18 2.10
C ASN A 43 3.65 -0.91 2.95
N THR A 44 3.24 -0.31 4.07
CA THR A 44 2.15 -0.86 4.90
C THR A 44 0.83 -0.95 4.13
N ALA A 45 0.50 0.05 3.30
CA ALA A 45 -0.72 0.01 2.49
C ALA A 45 -0.71 -1.16 1.50
N ILE A 46 0.44 -1.44 0.89
CA ILE A 46 0.61 -2.57 -0.04
C ILE A 46 0.57 -3.91 0.69
N GLU A 47 1.25 -4.04 1.83
CA GLU A 47 1.19 -5.22 2.68
C GLU A 47 -0.25 -5.56 3.07
N ASN A 48 -1.01 -4.56 3.55
CA ASN A 48 -2.41 -4.72 3.91
C ASN A 48 -3.29 -5.06 2.71
N THR A 49 -3.02 -4.46 1.55
CA THR A 49 -3.71 -4.75 0.28
C THR A 49 -3.52 -6.21 -0.13
N LEU A 50 -2.27 -6.70 -0.11
CA LEU A 50 -1.93 -8.08 -0.43
C LEU A 50 -2.51 -9.06 0.58
N LYS A 51 -2.36 -8.77 1.89
CA LYS A 51 -2.91 -9.59 2.98
C LYS A 51 -4.41 -9.74 2.87
N LEU A 52 -5.13 -8.63 2.71
CA LEU A 52 -6.58 -8.63 2.56
C LEU A 52 -7.04 -9.43 1.33
N TYR A 53 -6.35 -9.29 0.20
CA TYR A 53 -6.68 -10.03 -1.02
C TYR A 53 -6.42 -11.53 -0.86
N CYS A 54 -5.24 -11.91 -0.39
CA CYS A 54 -4.82 -13.29 -0.26
C CYS A 54 -5.67 -14.07 0.75
N LEU A 55 -6.03 -13.45 1.88
CA LEU A 55 -6.93 -14.06 2.86
C LEU A 55 -8.33 -14.28 2.29
N ASN A 56 -8.92 -13.25 1.70
CA ASN A 56 -10.26 -13.33 1.12
C ASN A 56 -10.34 -14.30 -0.08
N SER A 57 -9.24 -14.50 -0.78
CA SER A 57 -9.14 -15.42 -1.91
C SER A 57 -8.74 -16.84 -1.49
N GLY A 58 -8.51 -17.08 -0.19
CA GLY A 58 -8.06 -18.38 0.33
C GLY A 58 -6.66 -18.80 -0.15
N LEU A 59 -5.84 -17.85 -0.60
CA LEU A 59 -4.49 -18.11 -1.10
C LEU A 59 -3.48 -18.36 0.03
N ILE A 60 -3.79 -17.82 1.22
CA ILE A 60 -3.04 -17.99 2.47
C ILE A 60 -4.03 -18.11 3.64
N ARG A 61 -3.56 -18.60 4.77
CA ARG A 61 -4.27 -18.61 6.05
C ARG A 61 -3.83 -17.43 6.92
N GLU A 62 -4.63 -17.08 7.92
CA GLU A 62 -4.39 -15.94 8.81
C GLU A 62 -3.05 -16.00 9.56
N HIS A 63 -2.60 -17.20 9.97
CA HIS A 63 -1.30 -17.37 10.64
C HIS A 63 -0.10 -17.28 9.69
N GLU A 64 -0.34 -17.10 8.39
CA GLU A 64 0.70 -17.01 7.35
C GLU A 64 0.95 -15.55 6.91
N THR A 65 0.73 -14.54 7.78
CA THR A 65 0.77 -13.12 7.39
C THR A 65 1.75 -12.18 8.10
N ASP A 66 2.50 -12.63 9.09
CA ASP A 66 3.31 -11.81 9.99
C ASP A 66 4.85 -11.92 9.79
N SER A 67 5.35 -12.35 8.61
CA SER A 67 6.79 -12.42 8.29
C SER A 67 7.18 -11.77 6.95
N GLU A 68 8.46 -11.39 6.79
CA GLU A 68 9.01 -10.82 5.54
C GLU A 68 8.91 -11.82 4.37
N GLU A 69 9.16 -13.10 4.61
CA GLU A 69 8.98 -14.15 3.60
C GLU A 69 7.54 -14.22 3.10
N GLN A 70 6.58 -13.85 3.95
CA GLN A 70 5.17 -13.88 3.61
C GLN A 70 4.78 -12.71 2.71
N PHE A 71 5.44 -11.55 2.80
CA PHE A 71 5.26 -10.49 1.81
C PHE A 71 5.59 -10.99 0.39
N HIS A 72 6.77 -11.60 0.23
CA HIS A 72 7.19 -12.15 -1.06
C HIS A 72 6.27 -13.29 -1.53
N ALA A 73 5.80 -14.14 -0.62
CA ALA A 73 4.86 -15.21 -0.93
C ALA A 73 3.49 -14.66 -1.40
N MET A 74 2.94 -13.68 -0.69
CA MET A 74 1.66 -13.03 -1.05
C MET A 74 1.75 -12.33 -2.40
N LEU A 75 2.83 -11.61 -2.65
CA LEU A 75 3.06 -10.95 -3.93
C LEU A 75 3.21 -11.95 -5.08
N SER A 76 3.92 -13.07 -4.84
CA SER A 76 4.08 -14.13 -5.84
C SER A 76 2.75 -14.82 -6.15
N LYS A 77 1.96 -15.16 -5.13
CA LYS A 77 0.59 -15.70 -5.30
C LYS A 77 -0.30 -14.74 -6.07
N THR A 78 -0.23 -13.45 -5.77
CA THR A 78 -0.99 -12.40 -6.49
C THR A 78 -0.62 -12.34 -7.97
N LYS A 79 0.67 -12.49 -8.29
CA LYS A 79 1.16 -12.57 -9.68
C LYS A 79 0.74 -13.88 -10.36
N GLU A 80 0.78 -15.02 -9.69
CA GLU A 80 0.29 -16.31 -10.20
C GLU A 80 -1.21 -16.28 -10.54
N GLN A 81 -1.99 -15.47 -9.83
CA GLN A 81 -3.39 -15.18 -10.16
C GLN A 81 -3.57 -14.18 -11.33
N ASN A 82 -2.48 -13.80 -12.01
CA ASN A 82 -2.45 -12.82 -13.11
C ASN A 82 -3.01 -11.44 -12.71
N LYS A 83 -2.92 -11.07 -11.43
CA LYS A 83 -3.41 -9.76 -10.95
C LYS A 83 -2.41 -8.63 -11.14
N ILE A 84 -1.13 -8.96 -11.28
CA ILE A 84 -0.06 -8.02 -11.54
C ILE A 84 0.91 -8.62 -12.55
N VAL A 85 1.62 -7.77 -13.27
CA VAL A 85 2.69 -8.19 -14.19
C VAL A 85 4.05 -8.23 -13.49
N GLU A 86 5.03 -8.91 -14.10
CA GLU A 86 6.36 -9.08 -13.48
C GLU A 86 7.08 -7.75 -13.19
N ASN A 87 6.90 -6.74 -14.06
CA ASN A 87 7.47 -5.42 -13.84
C ASN A 87 6.90 -4.74 -12.59
N GLU A 88 5.60 -4.87 -12.33
CA GLU A 88 4.95 -4.34 -11.13
C GLU A 88 5.46 -5.08 -9.89
N ARG A 89 5.53 -6.41 -9.94
CA ARG A 89 6.09 -7.24 -8.87
C ARG A 89 7.51 -6.83 -8.52
N SER A 90 8.39 -6.71 -9.52
CA SER A 90 9.79 -6.35 -9.32
C SER A 90 9.94 -4.93 -8.74
N ALA A 91 9.12 -3.98 -9.19
CA ALA A 91 9.12 -2.62 -8.65
C ALA A 91 8.63 -2.58 -7.19
N ILE A 92 7.58 -3.33 -6.85
CA ILE A 92 7.08 -3.45 -5.47
C ILE A 92 8.16 -4.04 -4.56
N ILE A 93 8.83 -5.12 -4.98
CA ILE A 93 9.94 -5.73 -4.22
C ILE A 93 11.05 -4.72 -3.95
N LYS A 94 11.48 -3.99 -4.99
CA LYS A 94 12.53 -2.96 -4.86
C LYS A 94 12.19 -1.93 -3.77
N PHE A 95 10.95 -1.43 -3.72
CA PHE A 95 10.56 -0.44 -2.72
C PHE A 95 10.34 -1.05 -1.33
N HIS A 96 9.89 -2.30 -1.24
CA HIS A 96 9.81 -3.03 0.02
C HIS A 96 11.21 -3.22 0.64
N GLU A 97 12.19 -3.63 -0.16
CA GLU A 97 13.58 -3.75 0.29
C GLU A 97 14.15 -2.40 0.75
N LEU A 98 13.83 -1.30 0.06
CA LEU A 98 14.22 0.05 0.47
C LEU A 98 13.61 0.42 1.83
N SER A 99 12.37 0.01 2.11
CA SER A 99 11.72 0.16 3.42
C SER A 99 12.44 -0.66 4.50
N ASN A 100 12.83 -1.90 4.19
CA ASN A 100 13.54 -2.76 5.14
C ASN A 100 14.95 -2.23 5.47
N GLN A 101 15.64 -1.60 4.52
CA GLN A 101 16.91 -0.91 4.78
C GLN A 101 16.79 0.19 5.84
N TYR A 102 15.65 0.92 5.88
CA TYR A 102 15.41 1.91 6.92
C TYR A 102 15.31 1.26 8.31
N HIS A 103 14.58 0.15 8.43
CA HIS A 103 14.49 -0.60 9.70
C HIS A 103 15.83 -1.20 10.15
N GLN A 104 16.73 -1.48 9.20
CA GLN A 104 18.10 -1.94 9.47
C GLN A 104 19.08 -0.78 9.72
N GLU A 105 18.58 0.43 9.97
CA GLU A 105 19.37 1.63 10.28
C GLU A 105 20.35 2.05 9.16
N GLN A 106 20.13 1.60 7.91
CA GLN A 106 20.98 1.91 6.77
C GLN A 106 20.70 3.30 6.16
N ASN A 107 19.78 4.06 6.76
CA ASN A 107 19.35 5.42 6.39
C ASN A 107 19.26 5.65 4.86
N PRO A 108 18.37 4.91 4.17
CA PRO A 108 18.30 4.94 2.72
C PRO A 108 17.89 6.33 2.21
N LYS A 109 18.49 6.77 1.11
CA LYS A 109 18.05 7.97 0.39
C LYS A 109 16.80 7.66 -0.42
N VAL A 110 15.73 8.40 -0.15
CA VAL A 110 14.44 8.24 -0.83
C VAL A 110 14.06 9.54 -1.50
N ASP A 111 14.10 9.56 -2.84
CA ASP A 111 13.70 10.72 -3.63
C ASP A 111 12.18 10.76 -3.89
N ASP A 112 11.69 11.94 -4.25
CA ASP A 112 10.27 12.17 -4.53
C ASP A 112 9.75 11.28 -5.67
N ALA A 113 10.59 11.01 -6.67
CA ALA A 113 10.22 10.21 -7.84
C ALA A 113 9.91 8.77 -7.44
N SER A 114 10.71 8.21 -6.52
CA SER A 114 10.49 6.90 -5.92
C SER A 114 9.15 6.84 -5.19
N ILE A 115 8.81 7.88 -4.43
CA ILE A 115 7.53 7.96 -3.72
C ILE A 115 6.34 8.05 -4.68
N VAL A 116 6.45 8.88 -5.73
CA VAL A 116 5.42 9.01 -6.76
C VAL A 116 5.17 7.67 -7.46
N GLU A 117 6.25 6.96 -7.81
CA GLU A 117 6.13 5.66 -8.46
C GLU A 117 5.53 4.60 -7.53
N TYR A 118 5.91 4.59 -6.24
CA TYR A 118 5.35 3.61 -5.32
C TYR A 118 3.87 3.88 -4.98
N LEU A 119 3.47 5.15 -4.88
CA LEU A 119 2.06 5.55 -4.80
C LEU A 119 1.26 5.06 -6.02
N ARG A 120 1.84 5.14 -7.22
CA ARG A 120 1.21 4.64 -8.45
C ARG A 120 0.98 3.13 -8.36
N LEU A 121 1.98 2.37 -7.91
CA LEU A 121 1.88 0.92 -7.74
C LEU A 121 0.81 0.52 -6.70
N ALA A 122 0.74 1.23 -5.56
CA ALA A 122 -0.30 0.98 -4.56
C ALA A 122 -1.72 1.19 -5.11
N LYS A 123 -1.93 2.26 -5.89
CA LYS A 123 -3.21 2.54 -6.54
C LYS A 123 -3.58 1.49 -7.59
N ILE A 124 -2.59 0.99 -8.34
CA ILE A 124 -2.79 -0.10 -9.30
C ILE A 124 -3.19 -1.40 -8.61
N LEU A 125 -2.54 -1.75 -7.50
CA LEU A 125 -2.91 -2.92 -6.71
C LEU A 125 -4.37 -2.83 -6.21
N LEU A 126 -4.78 -1.68 -5.67
CA LEU A 126 -6.17 -1.46 -5.27
C LEU A 126 -7.16 -1.67 -6.44
N ALA A 127 -6.83 -1.14 -7.62
CA ALA A 127 -7.65 -1.31 -8.81
C ALA A 127 -7.69 -2.77 -9.30
N HIS A 128 -6.58 -3.50 -9.25
CA HIS A 128 -6.51 -4.88 -9.75
C HIS A 128 -7.12 -5.91 -8.79
N LEU A 129 -7.00 -5.68 -7.48
CA LEU A 129 -7.42 -6.65 -6.45
C LEU A 129 -8.83 -6.40 -5.93
N PHE A 130 -9.28 -5.15 -5.93
CA PHE A 130 -10.57 -4.77 -5.35
C PHE A 130 -11.48 -3.96 -6.28
N ASP A 131 -11.05 -3.72 -7.52
CA ASP A 131 -11.71 -2.80 -8.47
C ASP A 131 -11.95 -1.40 -7.90
N PHE A 132 -11.12 -1.00 -6.93
CA PHE A 132 -11.17 0.34 -6.37
C PHE A 132 -10.45 1.30 -7.31
N ARG A 133 -11.25 2.11 -8.02
CA ARG A 133 -10.77 3.09 -8.99
C ARG A 133 -11.28 4.47 -8.59
N ALA A 134 -10.37 5.28 -8.04
CA ALA A 134 -10.63 6.68 -7.79
C ALA A 134 -9.93 7.55 -8.84
N SER A 135 -10.68 8.51 -9.38
CA SER A 135 -10.18 9.59 -10.21
C SER A 135 -9.21 10.48 -9.42
N LYS A 136 -8.50 11.36 -10.14
CA LYS A 136 -7.61 12.35 -9.50
C LYS A 136 -8.37 13.20 -8.49
N ASP A 137 -9.54 13.72 -8.85
CA ASP A 137 -10.34 14.59 -7.99
C ASP A 137 -10.85 13.85 -6.73
N GLU A 138 -11.18 12.57 -6.85
CA GLU A 138 -11.56 11.75 -5.70
C GLU A 138 -10.38 11.52 -4.76
N TRP A 139 -9.19 11.23 -5.29
CA TRP A 139 -7.97 11.18 -4.48
C TRP A 139 -7.68 12.49 -3.77
N GLU A 140 -7.83 13.63 -4.45
CA GLU A 140 -7.64 14.95 -3.84
C GLU A 140 -8.66 15.22 -2.72
N LYS A 141 -9.93 14.82 -2.90
CA LYS A 141 -10.95 14.91 -1.84
C LYS A 141 -10.61 14.04 -0.64
N MET A 142 -10.24 12.78 -0.85
CA MET A 142 -9.83 11.87 0.22
C MET A 142 -8.62 12.42 0.99
N LYS A 143 -7.63 12.92 0.25
CA LYS A 143 -6.44 13.56 0.84
C LYS A 143 -6.80 14.78 1.68
N ALA A 144 -7.71 15.64 1.21
CA ALA A 144 -8.16 16.80 1.96
C ALA A 144 -8.89 16.42 3.26
N LEU A 145 -9.70 15.36 3.24
CA LEU A 145 -10.36 14.83 4.43
C LEU A 145 -9.35 14.31 5.46
N VAL A 146 -8.37 13.50 5.02
CA VAL A 146 -7.31 12.99 5.89
C VAL A 146 -6.48 14.13 6.49
N LYS A 147 -6.13 15.13 5.69
CA LYS A 147 -5.37 16.31 6.15
C LYS A 147 -6.12 17.06 7.24
N LYS A 148 -7.45 17.19 7.14
CA LYS A 148 -8.28 17.81 8.16
C LYS A 148 -8.21 17.03 9.48
N THR A 149 -8.33 15.71 9.44
CA THR A 149 -8.30 14.85 10.64
C THR A 149 -6.95 14.76 11.34
N MET A 150 -5.84 15.09 10.66
CA MET A 150 -4.51 15.10 11.30
C MET A 150 -4.21 16.38 12.09
N ILE A 151 -5.01 17.44 11.89
CA ILE A 151 -4.79 18.77 12.48
C ILE A 151 -5.72 19.02 13.67
N GLU A 152 -6.81 18.25 13.77
CA GLU A 152 -7.77 18.25 14.87
C GLU A 152 -7.33 17.29 15.99
#